data_AF-A0A1A8Z3N6-F1
#
_entry.id   AF-A0A1A8Z3N6-F1
#
_cell.length_a   1.000
_cell.length_b   1.000
_cell.length_c   1.000
_cell.angle_alpha   90.00
_cell.angle_beta   90.00
_cell.angle_gamma   90.00
#
_symmetry.space_group_name_H-M   'P 1'
#
loop_
_entity.id
_entity.type
_entity.pdbx_description
1 polymer ?
#
loop_
_entity_poly.entity_id
_entity_poly.type
_entity_poly.pdbx_seq_one_letter_code
_entity_poly.pdbx_strand_id
1 'polypeptide(L)'
;MEHEVDCQTEGTDPSNEIKISERINDILVGYAKSMILHNPVRECSDDNVNEIKKVLYKWSKEYFKKLCDEYEEDNSSMGRNDAKVTSNDASTEIYPIKDKVKKEMERVNFTIHD
;
A
#
# COMPACT_ATOMS: atom_id res chain seq x y z
N MET A 1 37.19 -23.11 -35.47
CA MET A 1 36.56 -21.79 -35.38
C MET A 1 35.61 -21.87 -34.21
N GLU A 2 36.05 -21.36 -33.07
CA GLU A 2 35.21 -21.29 -31.87
C GLU A 2 34.30 -20.07 -32.01
N HIS A 3 33.01 -20.29 -31.82
CA HIS A 3 31.99 -19.26 -31.99
C HIS A 3 31.90 -18.50 -30.67
N GLU A 4 32.42 -17.28 -30.63
CA GLU A 4 32.18 -16.37 -29.50
C GLU A 4 30.68 -16.04 -29.50
N VAL A 5 30.02 -16.37 -28.39
CA VAL A 5 28.62 -16.04 -28.15
C VAL A 5 28.61 -14.71 -27.42
N ASP A 6 28.27 -13.65 -28.13
CA ASP A 6 28.05 -12.33 -27.54
C ASP A 6 26.82 -12.37 -26.63
N CYS A 7 27.04 -12.53 -25.33
CA CYS A 7 26.01 -12.36 -24.32
C CYS A 7 25.71 -10.85 -24.17
N GLN A 8 24.81 -10.31 -24.99
CA GLN A 8 24.21 -9.00 -24.75
C GLN A 8 23.51 -9.02 -23.38
N THR A 9 24.05 -8.26 -22.44
CA THR A 9 23.43 -7.94 -21.14
C THR A 9 23.19 -6.44 -21.09
N GLU A 10 22.25 -5.97 -21.92
CA GLU A 10 21.60 -4.69 -21.64
C GLU A 10 20.64 -4.92 -20.47
N GLY A 11 21.15 -4.75 -19.25
CA GLY A 11 20.31 -4.71 -18.06
C GLY A 11 19.46 -3.44 -18.12
N THR A 12 18.19 -3.58 -18.45
CA THR A 12 17.22 -2.49 -18.37
C THR A 12 17.18 -1.98 -16.94
N ASP A 13 17.53 -0.70 -16.72
CA ASP A 13 17.43 -0.07 -15.41
C ASP A 13 15.94 0.01 -15.01
N PRO A 14 15.48 -0.77 -14.01
CA PRO A 14 14.06 -0.83 -13.65
C PRO A 14 13.58 0.46 -12.97
N SER A 15 14.47 1.41 -12.68
CA SER A 15 14.13 2.67 -12.02
C SER A 15 13.07 3.48 -12.77
N ASN A 16 13.02 3.37 -14.09
CA ASN A 16 12.10 4.12 -14.94
C ASN A 16 10.72 3.44 -15.09
N GLU A 17 10.55 2.21 -14.61
CA GLU A 17 9.29 1.47 -14.71
C GLU A 17 8.34 1.73 -13.53
N ILE A 18 8.88 2.20 -12.39
CA ILE A 18 8.08 2.41 -11.18
C ILE A 18 7.48 3.82 -11.18
N LYS A 19 6.19 3.91 -11.52
CA LYS A 19 5.40 5.14 -11.37
C LYS A 19 5.01 5.34 -9.91
N ILE A 20 5.63 6.32 -9.26
CA ILE A 20 5.28 6.72 -7.89
C ILE A 20 4.14 7.74 -7.95
N SER A 21 3.07 7.50 -7.19
CA SER A 21 1.96 8.46 -7.08
C SER A 21 2.40 9.72 -6.34
N GLU A 22 2.08 10.91 -6.86
CA GLU A 22 2.34 12.19 -6.19
C GLU A 22 1.74 12.25 -4.78
N ARG A 23 0.63 11.52 -4.55
CA ARG A 23 -0.11 11.52 -3.29
C ARG A 23 0.55 10.67 -2.19
N ILE A 24 1.50 9.79 -2.53
CA ILE A 24 2.09 8.87 -1.56
C ILE A 24 2.80 9.63 -0.43
N ASN A 25 3.43 10.76 -0.77
CA ASN A 25 4.18 11.55 0.19
C ASN A 25 3.25 12.17 1.24
N ASP A 26 2.13 12.73 0.81
CA ASP A 26 1.13 13.32 1.72
C ASP A 26 0.52 12.27 2.65
N ILE A 27 0.22 11.08 2.12
CA ILE A 27 -0.29 9.95 2.89
C ILE A 27 0.71 9.53 3.98
N LEU A 28 1.99 9.36 3.61
CA LEU A 28 3.03 8.96 4.55
C LEU A 28 3.32 10.04 5.60
N VAL A 29 3.31 11.32 5.20
CA VAL A 29 3.46 12.45 6.13
C VAL A 29 2.31 12.52 7.12
N GLY A 30 1.06 12.33 6.65
CA GLY A 30 -0.12 12.28 7.51
C GLY A 30 -0.03 11.15 8.54
N TYR A 31 0.36 9.96 8.07
CA TYR A 31 0.55 8.80 8.95
C TYR A 31 1.66 9.03 9.98
N ALA A 32 2.81 9.58 9.58
CA ALA A 32 3.92 9.88 10.48
C ALA A 32 3.51 10.90 11.57
N LYS A 33 2.74 11.93 11.21
CA LYS A 33 2.18 12.89 12.19
C LYS A 33 1.25 12.20 13.18
N SER A 34 0.36 11.32 12.71
CA SER A 34 -0.51 10.51 13.57
C SER A 34 0.29 9.68 14.57
N MET A 35 1.33 9.00 14.10
CA MET A 35 2.23 8.21 14.93
C MET A 35 2.93 9.01 16.02
N ILE A 36 3.46 10.19 15.69
CA ILE A 36 4.15 11.06 16.65
C ILE A 36 3.17 11.64 17.68
N LEU A 37 2.01 12.11 17.21
CA LEU A 37 1.02 12.76 18.06
C LEU A 37 0.43 11.81 19.10
N HIS A 38 0.08 10.60 18.66
CA HIS A 38 -0.63 9.65 19.50
C HIS A 38 0.29 8.68 20.23
N ASN A 39 1.51 8.46 19.73
CA ASN A 39 2.51 7.55 20.28
C ASN A 39 1.86 6.24 20.79
N PRO A 40 1.28 5.42 19.91
CA PRO A 40 0.39 4.33 20.30
C PRO A 40 1.07 3.26 21.16
N VAL A 41 2.40 3.19 21.14
CA VAL A 41 3.21 2.23 21.88
C VAL A 41 3.71 2.77 23.22
N ARG A 42 3.29 3.96 23.64
CA ARG A 42 3.77 4.62 24.87
C ARG A 42 3.59 3.77 26.13
N GLU A 43 2.51 3.00 26.19
CA GLU A 43 2.18 2.16 27.36
C GLU A 43 2.71 0.74 27.23
N CYS A 44 3.30 0.38 26.09
CA CYS A 44 3.96 -0.91 25.93
C CYS A 44 5.26 -0.93 26.74
N SER A 45 5.56 -2.08 27.33
CA SER A 45 6.89 -2.34 27.87
C SER A 45 7.88 -2.52 26.73
N ASP A 46 9.07 -1.93 26.83
CA ASP A 46 10.11 -1.99 25.79
C ASP A 46 10.55 -3.43 25.48
N ASP A 47 10.45 -4.32 26.46
CA ASP A 47 10.82 -5.73 26.34
C ASP A 47 9.78 -6.56 25.56
N ASN A 48 8.56 -6.04 25.37
CA ASN A 48 7.48 -6.76 24.69
C ASN A 48 7.35 -6.34 23.21
N VAL A 49 8.39 -6.65 22.43
CA VAL A 49 8.46 -6.34 20.98
C VAL A 49 7.24 -6.86 20.21
N ASN A 50 6.68 -8.00 20.61
CA ASN A 50 5.50 -8.57 19.95
C ASN A 50 4.24 -7.75 20.22
N GLU A 51 4.06 -7.24 21.44
CA GLU A 51 2.97 -6.33 21.78
C GLU A 51 3.10 -5.00 21.04
N ILE A 52 4.30 -4.42 21.02
CA ILE A 52 4.62 -3.20 20.25
C ILE A 52 4.22 -3.38 18.78
N LYS A 53 4.62 -4.48 18.13
CA LYS A 53 4.26 -4.77 16.73
C LYS A 53 2.75 -4.90 16.54
N LYS A 54 2.04 -5.57 17.45
CA LYS A 54 0.57 -5.73 17.37
C LYS A 54 -0.14 -4.37 17.47
N VAL A 55 0.31 -3.52 18.39
CA VAL A 55 -0.25 -2.17 18.59
C VAL A 55 0.01 -1.29 17.36
N LEU A 56 1.23 -1.29 16.84
CA LEU A 56 1.58 -0.56 15.62
C LEU A 56 0.74 -1.02 14.42
N TYR A 57 0.60 -2.33 14.23
CA TYR A 57 -0.21 -2.89 13.15
C TYR A 57 -1.68 -2.48 13.27
N LYS A 58 -2.26 -2.58 14.47
CA LYS A 58 -3.65 -2.16 14.72
C LYS A 58 -3.85 -0.68 14.42
N TRP A 59 -2.95 0.17 14.92
CA TRP A 59 -2.98 1.61 14.66
C TRP A 59 -2.90 1.93 13.17
N SER A 60 -1.96 1.29 12.47
CA SER A 60 -1.78 1.45 11.02
C SER A 60 -3.05 1.07 10.27
N LYS A 61 -3.63 -0.09 10.60
CA LYS A 61 -4.83 -0.62 9.97
C LYS A 61 -6.02 0.32 10.16
N GLU A 62 -6.22 0.83 11.37
CA GLU A 62 -7.31 1.77 11.67
C GLU A 62 -7.12 3.12 10.96
N TYR A 63 -5.90 3.65 10.95
CA TYR A 63 -5.58 4.90 10.26
C TYR A 63 -5.87 4.83 8.76
N PHE A 64 -5.32 3.81 8.08
CA PHE A 64 -5.51 3.68 6.63
C PHE A 64 -6.94 3.29 6.26
N LYS A 65 -7.64 2.53 7.11
CA LYS A 65 -9.08 2.27 6.91
C LYS A 65 -9.87 3.57 6.93
N LYS A 66 -9.70 4.38 7.97
CA LYS A 66 -10.40 5.67 8.08
C LYS A 66 -10.09 6.58 6.89
N LEU A 67 -8.82 6.62 6.46
CA LEU A 67 -8.42 7.38 5.28
C LEU A 67 -9.16 6.90 4.01
N CYS A 68 -9.32 5.59 3.81
CA CYS A 68 -10.10 5.06 2.69
C CYS A 68 -11.58 5.42 2.79
N ASP A 69 -12.17 5.28 3.98
CA ASP A 69 -13.59 5.57 4.21
C ASP A 69 -13.88 7.07 3.94
N GLU A 70 -13.01 7.98 4.39
CA GLU A 70 -13.10 9.43 4.10
C GLU A 70 -13.00 9.73 2.59
N TYR A 71 -12.14 9.00 1.86
CA TYR A 71 -12.06 9.14 0.40
C TYR A 71 -13.34 8.68 -0.32
N GLU A 72 -14.05 7.67 0.19
CA GLU A 72 -15.33 7.23 -0.39
C GLU A 72 -16.48 8.22 -0.06
N GLU A 73 -16.47 8.82 1.12
CA GLU A 73 -17.44 9.84 1.54
C GLU A 73 -17.27 11.18 0.78
N ASP A 74 -16.05 11.64 0.57
CA ASP A 74 -15.77 12.87 -0.20
C ASP A 74 -16.13 12.71 -1.69
N ASN A 75 -15.96 11.52 -2.26
CA ASN A 75 -16.35 11.24 -3.66
C ASN A 75 -17.85 10.98 -3.85
N SER A 76 -18.59 10.68 -2.77
CA SER A 76 -20.05 10.47 -2.84
C SER A 76 -20.86 11.72 -2.50
N SER A 77 -20.28 12.68 -1.78
CA SER A 77 -20.94 13.94 -1.37
C SER A 77 -20.65 15.13 -2.30
N MET A 78 -19.64 15.03 -3.17
CA MET A 78 -19.30 16.09 -4.12
C MET A 78 -20.00 15.84 -5.46
N GLY A 79 -21.25 16.30 -5.57
CA GLY A 79 -21.85 16.57 -6.89
C GLY A 79 -20.99 17.59 -7.64
N ARG A 80 -20.06 17.13 -8.47
CA ARG A 80 -19.26 18.00 -9.32
C ARG A 80 -19.20 17.47 -10.74
N ASN A 81 -19.94 18.18 -11.56
CA ASN A 81 -19.74 18.34 -12.98
C ASN A 81 -18.25 18.59 -13.27
N ASP A 82 -17.54 17.56 -13.67
CA ASP A 82 -16.34 17.70 -14.48
C ASP A 82 -16.50 16.79 -15.69
N ALA A 83 -16.09 17.35 -16.82
CA ALA A 83 -16.42 16.94 -18.17
C ALA A 83 -16.45 15.42 -18.39
N LYS A 84 -17.52 15.01 -19.08
CA LYS A 84 -17.63 13.76 -19.83
C LYS A 84 -16.35 13.52 -20.65
N VAL A 85 -15.37 12.85 -20.05
CA VAL A 85 -14.36 12.10 -20.78
C VAL A 85 -14.95 10.72 -20.99
N THR A 86 -15.56 10.55 -22.16
CA THR A 86 -15.76 9.23 -22.72
C THR A 86 -14.38 8.63 -22.97
N SER A 87 -13.87 7.85 -22.02
CA SER A 87 -12.88 6.82 -22.31
C SER A 87 -13.51 5.47 -21.96
N ASN A 88 -14.06 4.84 -23.00
CA ASN A 88 -14.15 3.39 -23.03
C ASN A 88 -12.75 2.80 -22.86
N ASP A 89 -12.69 1.56 -22.36
CA ASP A 89 -11.51 0.72 -22.08
C ASP A 89 -10.75 0.99 -20.79
N ALA A 90 -11.17 0.31 -19.72
CA ALA A 90 -10.29 -0.46 -18.83
C ALA A 90 -11.07 -1.14 -17.68
N SER A 91 -12.13 -1.90 -17.99
CA SER A 91 -12.86 -2.69 -16.97
C SER A 91 -12.23 -4.06 -16.69
N THR A 92 -11.05 -4.36 -17.27
CA THR A 92 -10.50 -5.73 -17.28
C THR A 92 -9.32 -5.95 -16.32
N GLU A 93 -8.72 -4.90 -15.74
CA GLU A 93 -7.47 -5.05 -14.96
C GLU A 93 -7.61 -4.95 -13.42
N ILE A 94 -8.78 -4.62 -12.88
CA ILE A 94 -8.98 -4.49 -11.42
C ILE A 94 -9.15 -5.86 -10.74
N TYR A 95 -9.77 -6.83 -11.44
CA TYR A 95 -9.98 -8.20 -10.95
C TYR A 95 -8.68 -8.97 -10.61
N PRO A 96 -7.62 -8.98 -11.44
CA PRO A 96 -6.41 -9.78 -11.15
C PRO A 96 -5.61 -9.30 -9.93
N ILE A 97 -5.77 -8.04 -9.50
CA ILE A 97 -5.06 -7.49 -8.33
C ILE A 97 -5.69 -8.01 -7.03
N LYS A 98 -7.03 -8.07 -6.98
CA LYS A 98 -7.78 -8.54 -5.81
C LYS A 98 -7.45 -9.99 -5.43
N ASP A 99 -7.30 -10.85 -6.43
CA ASP A 99 -6.99 -12.27 -6.22
C ASP A 99 -5.54 -12.49 -5.75
N LYS A 100 -4.58 -11.67 -6.20
CA LYS A 100 -3.19 -11.71 -5.71
C LYS A 100 -3.09 -11.29 -4.24
N VAL A 101 -3.78 -10.22 -3.85
CA VAL A 101 -3.77 -9.74 -2.45
C VAL A 101 -4.36 -10.79 -1.51
N LYS A 102 -5.49 -11.40 -1.89
CA LYS A 102 -6.12 -12.46 -1.10
C LYS A 102 -5.20 -13.68 -0.91
N LYS A 103 -4.54 -14.11 -1.98
CA LYS A 103 -3.61 -15.26 -1.96
C LYS A 103 -2.37 -15.00 -1.09
N GLU A 104 -1.87 -13.78 -1.05
CA GLU A 104 -0.77 -13.41 -0.15
C GLU A 104 -1.24 -13.32 1.32
N MET A 105 -2.45 -12.81 1.59
CA MET A 105 -3.00 -12.84 2.95
C MET A 105 -3.19 -14.26 3.49
N GLU A 106 -3.57 -15.22 2.64
CA GLU A 106 -3.69 -16.64 3.00
C GLU A 106 -2.31 -17.33 3.21
N ARG A 107 -1.24 -16.81 2.60
CA ARG A 107 0.13 -17.31 2.80
C ARG A 107 0.73 -16.91 4.13
N VAL A 108 0.28 -15.81 4.71
CA VAL A 108 0.79 -15.28 5.98
C VAL A 108 0.05 -15.95 7.14
N ASN A 109 0.40 -17.19 7.44
CA ASN A 109 -0.01 -17.86 8.68
C ASN A 109 0.97 -17.50 9.80
N PHE A 110 0.57 -16.57 10.66
CA PHE A 110 1.26 -16.38 11.94
C PHE A 110 0.73 -17.42 12.92
N THR A 111 1.54 -18.42 13.25
CA THR A 111 1.28 -19.31 14.38
C THR A 111 1.39 -18.51 15.67
N ILE A 112 0.23 -18.18 16.25
CA ILE A 112 0.13 -17.66 17.60
C ILE A 112 0.03 -18.88 18.51
N HIS A 113 1.06 -19.15 19.30
CA HIS A 113 0.94 -20.05 20.44
C HIS A 113 0.51 -19.20 21.65
N ASP A 114 -0.59 -19.63 22.28
CA ASP A 114 -1.15 -19.04 23.52
C ASP A 114 -0.17 -19.13 24.70
#